data_AF-A0A9Q5SSP7-F1
#
_entry.id   AF-A0A9Q5SSP7-F1
#
_cell.length_a   1.000
_cell.length_b   1.000
_cell.length_c   1.000
_cell.angle_alpha   90.00
_cell.angle_beta   90.00
_cell.angle_gamma   90.00
#
_symmetry.space_group_name_H-M   'P 1'
#
loop_
_entity.id
_entity.type
_entity.pdbx_description
1 polymer ?
#
loop_
_entity_poly.entity_id
_entity_poly.type
_entity_poly.pdbx_seq_one_letter_code
_entity_poly.pdbx_strand_id
1 'polypeptide(L)'
;MFESFDFQQMISAFIVLFAVIDIIGSIPIIVNLKEKGKDVNAMKATVISFLLMIGFFYAGDVLLRLFHVDIESFAVAGSFVIFLLSLEMILDIEIFKNQGPIKEATLVPLVFPLLAGAGSFTTLLSLRAEYASVNIVIALILNMIWVYFVVRMTTRIERFFGKGGIYIVRKFFGIILLAISVRLFTVNINLLIEALQGH
;
A
#
# COMPACT_ATOMS: atom_id res chain seq x y z
N MET A 1 -22.10 -15.67 4.31
CA MET A 1 -21.32 -16.74 3.66
C MET A 1 -19.88 -16.47 4.05
N PHE A 2 -19.22 -17.35 4.82
CA PHE A 2 -17.83 -17.11 5.23
C PHE A 2 -17.01 -16.93 3.97
N GLU A 3 -16.47 -15.73 3.77
CA GLU A 3 -15.62 -15.42 2.62
C GLU A 3 -14.48 -16.45 2.61
N SER A 4 -14.55 -17.36 1.65
CA SER A 4 -13.65 -18.50 1.57
C SER A 4 -12.24 -17.99 1.36
N PHE A 5 -11.33 -18.46 2.21
CA PHE A 5 -9.91 -18.23 2.01
C PHE A 5 -9.50 -18.68 0.60
N ASP A 6 -8.77 -17.82 -0.10
CA ASP A 6 -8.20 -18.10 -1.41
C ASP A 6 -6.73 -17.69 -1.40
N PHE A 7 -5.87 -18.69 -1.61
CA PHE A 7 -4.43 -18.53 -1.51
C PHE A 7 -3.87 -17.59 -2.59
N GLN A 8 -4.43 -17.65 -3.80
CA GLN A 8 -4.00 -16.82 -4.91
C GLN A 8 -4.37 -15.35 -4.66
N GLN A 9 -5.59 -15.08 -4.20
CA GLN A 9 -6.03 -13.74 -3.81
C GLN A 9 -5.18 -13.18 -2.66
N MET A 10 -4.87 -14.00 -1.65
CA MET A 10 -4.02 -13.59 -0.54
C MET A 10 -2.61 -13.21 -1.01
N ILE A 11 -2.00 -14.00 -1.90
CA ILE A 11 -0.68 -13.67 -2.48
C ILE A 11 -0.77 -12.39 -3.31
N SER A 12 -1.77 -12.25 -4.17
CA SER A 12 -1.95 -11.05 -4.97
C SER A 12 -2.12 -9.81 -4.10
N ALA A 13 -2.97 -9.87 -3.08
CA ALA A 13 -3.12 -8.80 -2.09
C ALA A 13 -1.80 -8.50 -1.38
N PHE A 14 -1.04 -9.53 -1.00
CA PHE A 14 0.26 -9.35 -0.35
C PHE A 14 1.23 -8.58 -1.25
N ILE A 15 1.39 -8.99 -2.51
CA ILE A 15 2.30 -8.35 -3.47
C ILE A 15 1.91 -6.89 -3.70
N VAL A 16 0.61 -6.61 -3.88
CA VAL A 16 0.11 -5.25 -4.11
C VAL A 16 0.37 -4.38 -2.88
N LEU A 17 -0.03 -4.83 -1.69
CA LEU A 17 0.20 -4.09 -0.45
C LEU A 17 1.69 -3.89 -0.17
N PHE A 18 2.51 -4.92 -0.41
CA PHE A 18 3.96 -4.86 -0.24
C PHE A 18 4.59 -3.74 -1.07
N ALA A 19 4.22 -3.68 -2.34
CA ALA A 19 4.78 -2.71 -3.26
C ALA A 19 4.24 -1.30 -3.00
N VAL A 20 2.97 -1.15 -2.60
CA VAL A 20 2.37 0.16 -2.28
C VAL A 20 2.85 0.72 -0.93
N ILE A 21 3.08 -0.13 0.07
CA ILE A 21 3.68 0.29 1.35
C ILE A 21 5.15 0.72 1.13
N ASP A 22 5.83 0.19 0.11
CA ASP A 22 7.20 0.50 -0.32
C ASP A 22 8.19 0.71 0.84
N ILE A 23 8.18 -0.22 1.81
CA ILE A 23 9.06 -0.12 2.98
C ILE A 23 10.54 -0.21 2.60
N ILE A 24 10.86 -0.90 1.50
CA ILE A 24 12.21 -1.02 0.96
C ILE A 24 12.66 0.31 0.36
N GLY A 25 11.84 0.97 -0.46
CA GLY A 25 12.11 2.31 -0.98
C GLY A 25 12.23 3.36 0.13
N SER A 26 11.56 3.15 1.27
CA SER A 26 11.62 4.01 2.44
C SER A 26 12.90 3.85 3.29
N ILE A 27 13.74 2.84 3.02
CA ILE A 27 14.98 2.57 3.79
C ILE A 27 15.90 3.79 3.88
N PRO A 28 16.29 4.48 2.78
CA PRO A 28 17.21 5.62 2.84
C PRO A 28 16.65 6.78 3.69
N ILE A 29 15.33 6.97 3.67
CA ILE A 29 14.64 7.99 4.47
C ILE A 29 14.74 7.62 5.96
N ILE A 30 14.47 6.36 6.31
CA ILE A 30 14.56 5.86 7.69
C ILE A 30 15.99 5.99 8.22
N VAL A 31 17.01 5.71 7.40
CA VAL A 31 18.42 5.87 7.76
C VAL A 31 18.75 7.33 8.03
N ASN A 32 18.36 8.24 7.13
CA ASN A 32 18.61 9.67 7.29
C ASN A 32 17.95 10.25 8.57
N LEU A 33 16.78 9.75 8.94
CA LEU A 33 16.11 10.14 10.18
C LEU A 33 16.86 9.65 11.43
N LYS A 34 17.35 8.40 11.41
CA LYS A 34 18.17 7.84 12.50
C LYS A 34 19.49 8.62 12.66
N GLU A 35 20.13 9.00 11.55
CA GLU A 35 21.36 9.84 11.56
C GLU A 35 21.11 11.24 12.13
N LYS A 36 19.92 11.81 11.92
CA LYS A 36 19.49 13.09 12.51
C LYS A 36 19.07 12.99 13.97
N GLY A 37 19.36 11.87 14.64
CA GLY A 37 19.06 11.65 16.06
C GLY A 37 17.58 11.38 16.36
N LYS A 38 16.73 11.13 15.33
CA LYS A 38 15.35 10.70 15.55
C LYS A 38 15.31 9.18 15.70
N ASP A 39 14.98 8.70 16.90
CA ASP A 39 14.85 7.26 17.15
C ASP A 39 13.63 6.67 16.42
N VAL A 40 13.86 5.89 15.37
CA VAL A 40 12.80 5.19 14.64
C VAL A 40 12.55 3.83 15.32
N ASN A 41 11.60 3.81 16.23
CA ASN A 41 11.17 2.59 16.90
C ASN A 41 10.32 1.72 15.96
N ALA A 42 10.89 0.60 15.52
CA ALA A 42 10.24 -0.35 14.60
C ALA A 42 8.89 -0.86 15.12
N MET A 43 8.78 -1.18 16.41
CA MET A 43 7.55 -1.69 17.00
C MET A 43 6.44 -0.64 16.95
N LYS A 44 6.74 0.60 17.38
CA LYS A 44 5.75 1.69 17.36
C LYS A 44 5.30 2.00 15.94
N ALA A 45 6.24 2.10 14.99
CA ALA A 45 5.93 2.37 13.60
C ALA A 45 5.00 1.30 13.01
N THR A 46 5.35 0.02 13.13
CA THR A 46 4.53 -1.08 12.59
C THR A 46 3.15 -1.15 13.25
N VAL A 47 3.06 -1.06 14.58
CA VAL A 47 1.78 -1.18 15.28
C VAL A 47 0.85 -0.03 14.94
N ILE A 48 1.36 1.20 14.90
CA ILE A 48 0.55 2.38 14.52
C ILE A 48 0.06 2.23 13.08
N SER A 49 0.93 1.88 12.13
CA SER A 49 0.54 1.65 10.74
C SER A 49 -0.50 0.54 10.61
N PHE A 50 -0.32 -0.58 11.31
CA PHE A 50 -1.28 -1.68 11.29
C PHE A 50 -2.66 -1.26 11.80
N LEU A 51 -2.71 -0.60 12.96
CA LEU A 51 -3.97 -0.15 13.56
C LEU A 51 -4.72 0.86 12.67
N LEU A 52 -3.98 1.73 11.99
CA LEU A 52 -4.57 2.68 11.04
C LEU A 52 -5.08 1.98 9.79
N MET A 53 -4.27 1.10 9.19
CA MET A 53 -4.64 0.37 7.98
C MET A 53 -5.82 -0.56 8.22
N ILE A 54 -5.85 -1.28 9.34
CA ILE A 54 -6.98 -2.16 9.70
C ILE A 54 -8.22 -1.34 10.03
N GLY A 55 -8.07 -0.21 10.74
CA GLY A 55 -9.17 0.70 11.03
C GLY A 55 -9.79 1.26 9.75
N PHE A 56 -8.95 1.73 8.82
CA PHE A 56 -9.39 2.23 7.52
C PHE A 56 -10.03 1.14 6.66
N PHE A 57 -9.47 -0.07 6.66
CA PHE A 57 -10.01 -1.21 5.92
C PHE A 57 -11.46 -1.52 6.32
N TYR A 58 -11.77 -1.52 7.62
CA TYR A 58 -13.14 -1.75 8.10
C TYR A 58 -14.04 -0.51 7.97
N ALA A 59 -13.50 0.70 8.16
CA ALA A 59 -14.24 1.94 7.96
C ALA A 59 -14.61 2.20 6.50
N GLY A 60 -13.83 1.66 5.54
CA GLY A 60 -14.02 1.86 4.12
C GLY A 60 -15.40 1.47 3.61
N ASP A 61 -15.97 0.35 4.08
CA ASP A 61 -17.33 -0.08 3.70
C ASP A 61 -18.39 0.94 4.14
N VAL A 62 -18.24 1.52 5.34
CA VAL A 62 -19.12 2.58 5.83
C VAL A 62 -19.00 3.84 4.98
N LEU A 63 -17.78 4.22 4.60
CA LEU A 63 -17.53 5.37 3.73
C LEU A 63 -18.15 5.18 2.34
N LEU A 64 -17.95 4.03 1.71
CA LEU A 64 -18.50 3.72 0.38
C LEU A 64 -20.03 3.82 0.38
N ARG A 65 -20.68 3.23 1.40
CA ARG A 65 -22.14 3.30 1.56
C ARG A 65 -22.64 4.71 1.81
N LEU A 66 -21.91 5.52 2.59
CA LEU A 66 -22.28 6.92 2.86
C LEU A 66 -22.29 7.76 1.57
N PHE A 67 -21.30 7.55 0.70
CA PHE A 67 -21.19 8.27 -0.57
C PHE A 67 -21.99 7.63 -1.72
N HIS A 68 -22.71 6.53 -1.46
CA HIS A 68 -23.46 5.78 -2.48
C HIS A 68 -22.60 5.41 -3.69
N VAL A 69 -21.34 5.05 -3.44
CA VAL A 69 -20.39 4.65 -4.49
C VAL A 69 -20.30 3.13 -4.53
N ASP A 70 -20.52 2.57 -5.71
CA ASP A 70 -20.37 1.14 -5.95
C ASP A 70 -18.92 0.69 -5.73
N ILE A 71 -18.75 -0.53 -5.23
CA ILE A 71 -17.43 -1.03 -4.86
C ILE A 71 -16.53 -1.20 -6.10
N GLU A 72 -17.14 -1.51 -7.25
CA GLU A 72 -16.53 -1.61 -8.57
C GLU A 72 -16.02 -0.24 -9.06
N SER A 73 -16.82 0.82 -8.90
CA SER A 73 -16.42 2.19 -9.22
C SER A 73 -15.21 2.63 -8.39
N PHE A 74 -15.19 2.26 -7.11
CA PHE A 74 -14.04 2.52 -6.24
C PHE A 74 -12.81 1.69 -6.64
N ALA A 75 -13.00 0.45 -7.07
CA ALA A 75 -11.92 -0.40 -7.57
C ALA A 75 -11.26 0.19 -8.82
N VAL A 76 -12.05 0.72 -9.76
CA VAL A 76 -11.55 1.46 -10.92
C VAL A 76 -10.74 2.68 -10.46
N ALA A 77 -11.26 3.48 -9.52
CA ALA A 77 -10.54 4.64 -8.99
C ALA A 77 -9.18 4.26 -8.37
N GLY A 78 -9.12 3.22 -7.54
CA GLY A 78 -7.82 2.82 -6.97
C GLY A 78 -6.92 2.08 -7.95
N SER A 79 -7.44 1.48 -9.02
CA SER A 79 -6.59 0.98 -10.12
C SER A 79 -5.77 2.13 -10.75
N PHE A 80 -6.33 3.34 -10.85
CA PHE A 80 -5.60 4.54 -11.28
C PHE A 80 -4.57 5.00 -10.25
N VAL A 81 -4.86 4.88 -8.95
CA VAL A 81 -3.87 5.20 -7.90
C VAL A 81 -2.67 4.25 -7.96
N ILE A 82 -2.93 2.94 -8.11
CA ILE A 82 -1.86 1.94 -8.26
C ILE A 82 -1.09 2.17 -9.57
N PHE A 83 -1.77 2.55 -10.65
CA PHE A 83 -1.15 2.94 -11.92
C PHE A 83 -0.15 4.08 -11.72
N LEU A 84 -0.59 5.17 -11.11
CA LEU A 84 0.26 6.34 -10.86
C LEU A 84 1.44 6.00 -9.95
N LEU A 85 1.21 5.22 -8.89
CA LEU A 85 2.27 4.77 -7.99
C LEU A 85 3.31 3.91 -8.73
N SER A 86 2.86 3.02 -9.61
CA SER A 86 3.74 2.21 -10.43
C SER A 86 4.59 3.05 -11.40
N LEU A 87 4.00 4.09 -12.00
CA LEU A 87 4.73 5.04 -12.85
C LEU A 87 5.74 5.85 -12.05
N GLU A 88 5.39 6.30 -10.85
CA GLU A 88 6.31 6.98 -9.93
C GLU A 88 7.53 6.10 -9.64
N MET A 89 7.33 4.81 -9.35
CA MET A 89 8.44 3.86 -9.15
C MET A 89 9.28 3.66 -10.42
N ILE A 90 8.66 3.48 -11.59
CA ILE A 90 9.34 3.19 -12.87
C ILE A 90 10.05 4.41 -13.46
N LEU A 91 9.48 5.60 -13.33
CA LEU A 91 9.97 6.84 -13.93
C LEU A 91 10.81 7.68 -12.97
N ASP A 92 10.82 7.33 -11.68
CA ASP A 92 11.51 8.10 -10.62
C ASP A 92 10.99 9.54 -10.48
N ILE A 93 9.67 9.71 -10.67
CA ILE A 93 8.97 10.97 -10.50
C ILE A 93 8.15 10.92 -9.21
N GLU A 94 8.05 12.03 -8.48
CA GLU A 94 7.26 12.09 -7.24
C GLU A 94 5.86 12.68 -7.56
N ILE A 95 4.85 11.80 -7.68
CA ILE A 95 3.46 12.18 -7.96
C ILE A 95 2.74 12.43 -6.63
N PHE A 96 2.94 11.55 -5.66
CA PHE A 96 2.33 11.65 -4.34
C PHE A 96 3.23 12.43 -3.37
N LYS A 97 3.05 13.75 -3.32
CA LYS A 97 3.82 14.63 -2.43
C LYS A 97 3.37 14.51 -0.98
N ASN A 98 4.23 14.01 -0.10
CA ASN A 98 3.99 13.93 1.35
C ASN A 98 4.37 15.25 2.08
N GLN A 99 3.73 16.37 1.72
CA GLN A 99 4.00 17.71 2.27
C GLN A 99 3.14 18.08 3.50
N GLY A 100 2.89 17.12 4.41
CA GLY A 100 2.29 17.45 5.71
C GLY A 100 3.21 18.35 6.56
N PRO A 101 2.72 19.10 7.56
CA PRO A 101 3.54 20.00 8.37
C PRO A 101 4.64 19.23 9.13
N ILE A 102 5.88 19.31 8.61
CA ILE A 102 7.06 18.57 9.12
C ILE A 102 7.65 19.24 10.38
N LYS A 103 7.24 20.47 10.71
CA LYS A 103 7.95 21.33 11.67
C LYS A 103 7.79 20.95 13.16
N GLU A 104 6.80 20.13 13.53
CA GLU A 104 6.63 19.68 14.93
C GLU A 104 6.24 18.18 15.06
N ALA A 105 6.55 17.38 14.04
CA ALA A 105 6.17 15.97 14.05
C ALA A 105 7.04 15.17 15.04
N THR A 106 6.46 14.87 16.20
CA THR A 106 6.76 13.65 16.99
C THR A 106 6.68 12.43 16.05
N LEU A 107 7.18 11.26 16.43
CA LEU A 107 7.28 10.07 15.54
C LEU A 107 6.00 9.66 14.77
N VAL A 108 4.84 10.16 15.18
CA VAL A 108 3.49 9.73 14.77
C VAL A 108 3.05 10.28 13.39
N PRO A 109 3.24 11.56 13.01
CA PRO A 109 2.83 12.06 11.70
C PRO A 109 3.81 11.77 10.56
N LEU A 110 4.97 11.14 10.81
CA LEU A 110 5.99 10.87 9.79
C LEU A 110 5.97 9.42 9.27
N VAL A 111 5.47 8.48 10.07
CA VAL A 111 5.22 7.09 9.65
C VAL A 111 3.87 6.99 8.91
N PHE A 112 2.93 7.85 9.32
CA PHE A 112 1.60 8.01 8.73
C PHE A 112 1.61 8.24 7.20
N PRO A 113 2.53 9.02 6.60
CA PRO A 113 2.56 9.23 5.16
C PRO A 113 3.39 8.18 4.41
N LEU A 114 4.37 7.55 5.07
CA LEU A 114 5.30 6.60 4.44
C LEU A 114 4.74 5.17 4.37
N LEU A 115 3.99 4.71 5.38
CA LEU A 115 3.50 3.31 5.44
C LEU A 115 1.97 3.19 5.35
N ALA A 116 1.25 4.21 5.77
CA ALA A 116 -0.21 4.28 5.73
C ALA A 116 -0.66 5.53 4.98
N GLY A 117 0.01 5.83 3.87
CA GLY A 117 -0.29 6.99 3.03
C GLY A 117 -1.58 6.82 2.24
N ALA A 118 -2.00 7.88 1.55
CA ALA A 118 -3.20 7.87 0.70
C ALA A 118 -3.20 6.72 -0.33
N GLY A 119 -2.03 6.37 -0.88
CA GLY A 119 -1.88 5.23 -1.80
C GLY A 119 -2.19 3.88 -1.13
N SER A 120 -1.74 3.66 0.11
CA SER A 120 -1.98 2.43 0.86
C SER A 120 -3.45 2.27 1.25
N PHE A 121 -4.10 3.37 1.67
CA PHE A 121 -5.52 3.36 2.01
C PHE A 121 -6.42 3.09 0.81
N THR A 122 -6.19 3.80 -0.30
CA THR A 122 -6.97 3.59 -1.52
C THR A 122 -6.77 2.17 -2.05
N THR A 123 -5.54 1.66 -2.03
CA THR A 123 -5.24 0.30 -2.47
C THR A 123 -5.94 -0.75 -1.61
N LEU A 124 -5.92 -0.62 -0.29
CA LEU A 124 -6.65 -1.54 0.61
C LEU A 124 -8.13 -1.62 0.29
N LEU A 125 -8.76 -0.47 0.02
CA LEU A 125 -10.18 -0.41 -0.27
C LEU A 125 -10.51 -0.91 -1.68
N SER A 126 -9.63 -0.71 -2.66
CA SER A 126 -9.81 -1.29 -4.01
C SER A 126 -9.60 -2.80 -4.03
N LEU A 127 -8.67 -3.33 -3.25
CA LEU A 127 -8.49 -4.78 -3.13
C LEU A 127 -9.73 -5.45 -2.53
N ARG A 128 -10.45 -4.76 -1.66
CA ARG A 128 -11.69 -5.25 -1.03
C ARG A 128 -12.82 -5.47 -2.03
N ALA A 129 -12.81 -4.77 -3.17
CA ALA A 129 -13.78 -4.96 -4.23
C ALA A 129 -13.60 -6.29 -4.96
N GLU A 130 -12.37 -6.82 -5.00
CA GLU A 130 -12.04 -8.00 -5.82
C GLU A 130 -11.72 -9.25 -4.98
N TYR A 131 -11.18 -9.06 -3.78
CA TYR A 131 -10.69 -10.14 -2.94
C TYR A 131 -11.46 -10.23 -1.63
N ALA A 132 -11.56 -11.46 -1.10
CA ALA A 132 -12.10 -11.68 0.22
C ALA A 132 -11.32 -10.89 1.29
N SER A 133 -12.05 -10.26 2.19
CA SER A 133 -11.55 -9.53 3.36
C SER A 133 -10.58 -10.38 4.18
N VAL A 134 -10.87 -11.68 4.37
CA VAL A 134 -9.95 -12.61 5.06
C VAL A 134 -8.58 -12.65 4.39
N ASN A 135 -8.54 -12.74 3.06
CA ASN A 135 -7.30 -12.82 2.30
C ASN A 135 -6.49 -11.51 2.41
N ILE A 136 -7.18 -10.37 2.36
CA ILE A 136 -6.57 -9.04 2.50
C ILE A 136 -6.02 -8.81 3.90
N VAL A 137 -6.77 -9.19 4.95
CA VAL A 137 -6.33 -9.04 6.34
C VAL A 137 -5.10 -9.91 6.63
N ILE A 138 -5.08 -11.16 6.14
CA ILE A 138 -3.91 -12.03 6.27
C ILE A 138 -2.71 -11.41 5.53
N ALA A 139 -2.92 -10.95 4.29
CA ALA A 139 -1.89 -10.27 3.51
C ALA A 139 -1.34 -9.00 4.18
N LEU A 140 -2.21 -8.22 4.84
CA LEU A 140 -1.84 -7.04 5.60
C LEU A 140 -0.99 -7.39 6.82
N ILE A 141 -1.38 -8.42 7.58
CA ILE A 141 -0.63 -8.89 8.75
C ILE A 141 0.79 -9.34 8.33
N LEU A 142 0.88 -10.14 7.26
CA LEU A 142 2.18 -10.59 6.72
C LEU A 142 3.04 -9.41 6.26
N ASN A 143 2.44 -8.41 5.62
CA ASN A 143 3.13 -7.17 5.25
C ASN A 143 3.63 -6.39 6.47
N MET A 144 2.84 -6.30 7.54
CA MET A 144 3.28 -5.61 8.76
C MET A 144 4.42 -6.34 9.46
N ILE A 145 4.42 -7.67 9.45
CA ILE A 145 5.56 -8.46 9.92
C ILE A 145 6.79 -8.11 9.10
N TRP A 146 6.68 -8.10 7.77
CA TRP A 146 7.78 -7.70 6.90
C TRP A 146 8.29 -6.28 7.19
N VAL A 147 7.38 -5.31 7.31
CA VAL A 147 7.69 -3.93 7.67
C VAL A 147 8.48 -3.86 8.96
N TYR A 148 8.05 -4.58 10.00
CA TYR A 148 8.77 -4.62 11.28
C TYR A 148 10.23 -5.09 11.10
N PHE A 149 10.45 -6.16 10.34
CA PHE A 149 11.79 -6.65 10.04
C PHE A 149 12.62 -5.61 9.29
N VAL A 150 12.06 -4.95 8.28
CA VAL A 150 12.79 -3.95 7.48
C VAL A 150 13.15 -2.71 8.30
N VAL A 151 12.25 -2.19 9.14
CA VAL A 151 12.53 -1.03 10.00
C VAL A 151 13.54 -1.39 11.11
N ARG A 152 13.48 -2.63 11.62
CA ARG A 152 14.44 -3.12 12.62
C ARG A 152 15.83 -3.35 12.04
N MET A 153 15.91 -3.85 10.80
CA MET A 153 17.17 -4.21 10.14
C MET A 153 17.64 -3.20 9.09
N THR A 154 17.09 -1.97 9.09
CA THR A 154 17.32 -0.96 8.03
C THR A 154 18.80 -0.80 7.68
N THR A 155 19.68 -0.66 8.68
CA THR A 155 21.12 -0.47 8.48
C THR A 155 21.82 -1.71 7.90
N ARG A 156 21.30 -2.91 8.15
CA ARG A 156 21.83 -4.16 7.58
C ARG A 156 21.34 -4.34 6.14
N ILE A 157 20.06 -4.07 5.89
CA ILE A 157 19.45 -4.20 4.56
C ILE A 157 20.08 -3.20 3.59
N GLU A 158 20.30 -1.95 4.01
CA GLU A 158 20.99 -0.94 3.19
C GLU A 158 22.41 -1.38 2.83
N ARG A 159 23.17 -1.95 3.76
CA ARG A 159 24.52 -2.47 3.49
C ARG A 159 24.53 -3.70 2.59
N PHE A 160 23.50 -4.57 2.69
CA PHE A 160 23.42 -5.80 1.91
C PHE A 160 22.99 -5.54 0.46
N PHE A 161 21.91 -4.78 0.26
CA PHE A 161 21.39 -4.48 -1.07
C PHE A 161 22.13 -3.31 -1.75
N GLY A 162 22.70 -2.40 -0.95
CA GLY A 162 23.21 -1.13 -1.45
C GLY A 162 22.09 -0.25 -2.05
N LYS A 163 22.43 0.99 -2.40
CA LYS A 163 21.50 1.90 -3.06
C LYS A 163 21.02 1.37 -4.42
N GLY A 164 21.91 0.72 -5.17
CA GLY A 164 21.60 0.13 -6.48
C GLY A 164 20.64 -1.06 -6.42
N GLY A 165 20.82 -1.99 -5.47
CA GLY A 165 19.93 -3.14 -5.33
C GLY A 165 18.51 -2.73 -4.90
N ILE A 166 18.41 -1.80 -3.94
CA ILE A 166 17.12 -1.20 -3.54
C ILE A 166 16.43 -0.57 -4.75
N TYR A 167 17.18 0.18 -5.57
CA TYR A 167 16.66 0.82 -6.76
C TYR A 167 16.12 -0.18 -7.80
N ILE A 168 16.87 -1.25 -8.10
CA ILE A 168 16.42 -2.28 -9.05
C ILE A 168 15.16 -2.99 -8.55
N VAL A 169 15.14 -3.37 -7.27
CA VAL A 169 13.97 -4.01 -6.64
C VAL A 169 12.74 -3.09 -6.74
N ARG A 170 12.91 -1.79 -6.47
CA ARG A 170 11.84 -0.80 -6.61
C ARG A 170 11.30 -0.72 -8.04
N LYS A 171 12.17 -0.67 -9.06
CA LYS A 171 11.76 -0.68 -10.48
C LYS A 171 11.00 -1.95 -10.86
N PHE A 172 11.47 -3.10 -10.39
CA PHE A 172 10.83 -4.39 -10.65
C PHE A 172 9.41 -4.46 -10.07
N PHE A 173 9.23 -4.05 -8.81
CA PHE A 173 7.89 -3.98 -8.21
C PHE A 173 6.99 -2.94 -8.89
N GLY A 174 7.55 -1.83 -9.39
CA GLY A 174 6.82 -0.89 -10.24
C GLY A 174 6.22 -1.57 -11.46
N ILE A 175 6.97 -2.37 -12.20
CA ILE A 175 6.47 -3.10 -13.38
C ILE A 175 5.35 -4.08 -13.01
N ILE A 176 5.52 -4.80 -11.89
CA ILE A 176 4.49 -5.72 -11.38
C ILE A 176 3.21 -4.97 -11.03
N LEU A 177 3.32 -3.86 -10.29
CA LEU A 177 2.17 -3.04 -9.91
C LEU A 177 1.44 -2.46 -11.13
N LEU A 178 2.18 -2.04 -12.16
CA LEU A 178 1.59 -1.55 -13.40
C LEU A 178 0.72 -2.63 -14.06
N ALA A 179 1.23 -3.87 -14.14
CA ALA A 179 0.47 -4.98 -14.69
C ALA A 179 -0.78 -5.31 -13.86
N ILE A 180 -0.65 -5.28 -12.53
CA ILE A 180 -1.79 -5.54 -11.62
C ILE A 180 -2.82 -4.41 -11.73
N SER A 181 -2.39 -3.15 -11.79
CA SER A 181 -3.28 -2.00 -11.98
C SER A 181 -4.13 -2.15 -13.25
N VAL A 182 -3.52 -2.51 -14.39
CA VAL A 182 -4.24 -2.73 -15.64
C VAL A 182 -5.25 -3.88 -15.50
N ARG A 183 -4.87 -4.98 -14.84
CA ARG A 183 -5.80 -6.09 -14.55
C ARG A 183 -6.99 -5.64 -13.70
N LEU A 184 -6.74 -4.95 -12.58
CA LEU A 184 -7.78 -4.42 -11.71
C LEU A 184 -8.72 -3.48 -12.48
N PHE A 185 -8.17 -2.60 -13.32
CA PHE A 185 -8.95 -1.71 -14.16
C PHE A 185 -9.86 -2.49 -15.12
N THR A 186 -9.30 -3.42 -15.90
CA THR A 186 -10.05 -4.18 -16.90
C THR A 186 -11.14 -5.06 -16.29
N VAL A 187 -10.89 -5.70 -15.14
CA VAL A 187 -11.89 -6.53 -14.46
C VAL A 187 -13.07 -5.66 -14.00
N ASN A 188 -12.80 -4.56 -13.32
CA ASN A 188 -13.85 -3.75 -12.70
C ASN A 188 -14.59 -2.86 -13.71
N ILE A 189 -13.93 -2.40 -14.78
CA ILE A 189 -14.62 -1.64 -15.84
C ILE A 189 -15.58 -2.53 -16.64
N ASN A 190 -15.24 -3.81 -16.87
CA ASN A 190 -16.14 -4.75 -17.53
C ASN A 190 -17.41 -4.98 -16.70
N LEU A 191 -17.28 -5.15 -15.38
CA LEU A 191 -18.43 -5.30 -14.48
C LEU A 191 -19.35 -4.07 -14.52
N LEU A 192 -18.77 -2.86 -14.55
CA LEU A 192 -19.55 -1.62 -14.69
C LEU A 192 -20.26 -1.52 -16.04
N ILE A 193 -19.60 -1.91 -17.14
CA ILE A 193 -20.19 -1.91 -18.48
C ILE A 193 -21.35 -2.92 -18.55
N GLU A 194 -21.18 -4.13 -18.00
CA GLU A 194 -22.23 -5.14 -17.94
C GLU A 194 -23.43 -4.66 -17.11
N ALA A 195 -23.19 -4.01 -15.97
CA ALA A 195 -24.25 -3.42 -15.15
C ALA A 195 -25.04 -2.34 -15.90
N LEU A 196 -24.38 -1.57 -16.78
CA LEU A 196 -25.04 -0.56 -17.63
C LEU A 196 -25.83 -1.19 -18.79
N GLN A 197 -25.41 -2.35 -19.30
CA GLN A 197 -26.07 -3.07 -20.40
C GLN A 197 -27.21 -3.98 -19.93
N GLY A 198 -27.25 -4.33 -18.64
CA GLY A 198 -28.31 -5.13 -18.01
C GLY A 198 -29.62 -4.38 -17.70
N HIS A 199 -29.79 -3.16 -18.26
CA HIS A 199 -31.01 -2.36 -18.23
C HIS A 199 -31.58 -2.17 -19.64
#